data_AF-A0A9X0CGY8-F1
#
_entry.id   AF-A0A9X0CGY8-F1
#
_cell.length_a   1.000
_cell.length_b   1.000
_cell.length_c   1.000
_cell.angle_alpha   90.00
_cell.angle_beta   90.00
_cell.angle_gamma   90.00
#
_symmetry.space_group_name_H-M   'P 1'
#
loop_
_entity.id
_entity.type
_entity.pdbx_description
1 polymer ?
#
loop_
_entity_poly.entity_id
_entity_poly.type
_entity_poly.pdbx_seq_one_letter_code
_entity_poly.pdbx_strand_id
1 'polypeptide(L)'
;MGIEVLSFTIKDIEDHVDYLDSLGKTQTAKVKRDADIGVAESNRDAGIREAECEKEKMDVAYQAQTNIADSSREFQMQKASFDQEVNARKAEAELSYELQAAKEKQKIRSEEIQIVIVERKKQIEVEEKEVSRKDKELVATVKRPAEAESYRVETIAQGKRTQTVLAAQADAERIKMTGASEASAIEAVGKAEAEGMRQKAAAYKMYGDAALTSLVLEALPKVAAEVAAPLAKTDQIVIVGDGGSGVTNEVSKLVSQLPPAVQALTGVDLSAVLSKIPGAK
;
A
#
# COMPACT_ATOMS: atom_id res chain seq x y z
N MET A 1 130.10 85.47 -117.21
CA MET A 1 128.69 85.54 -116.76
C MET A 1 128.45 84.30 -115.89
N GLY A 2 128.32 84.32 -114.57
CA GLY A 2 127.94 85.38 -113.63
C GLY A 2 126.61 85.10 -112.91
N ILE A 3 126.12 83.85 -112.87
CA ILE A 3 124.86 83.47 -112.22
C ILE A 3 125.12 82.27 -111.30
N GLU A 4 124.76 82.41 -110.03
CA GLU A 4 124.82 81.37 -108.99
C GLU A 4 123.39 81.16 -108.47
N VAL A 5 122.94 79.90 -108.41
CA VAL A 5 121.57 79.55 -108.00
C VAL A 5 121.50 79.50 -106.48
N LEU A 6 120.77 80.42 -105.86
CA LEU A 6 120.63 80.54 -104.39
C LEU A 6 119.70 79.47 -103.78
N SER A 7 118.62 79.11 -104.47
CA SER A 7 117.79 77.97 -104.10
C SER A 7 116.98 77.47 -105.29
N PHE A 8 116.73 76.16 -105.30
CA PHE A 8 115.82 75.53 -106.24
C PHE A 8 114.59 75.08 -105.47
N THR A 9 113.44 75.69 -105.73
CA THR A 9 112.15 75.31 -105.12
C THR A 9 111.29 74.69 -106.19
N ILE A 10 110.94 73.42 -106.00
CA ILE A 10 110.01 72.72 -106.89
C ILE A 10 108.62 73.34 -106.67
N LYS A 11 108.04 73.87 -107.76
CA LYS A 11 106.75 74.57 -107.71
C LYS A 11 105.58 73.62 -107.96
N ASP A 12 105.75 72.67 -108.88
CA ASP A 12 104.71 71.71 -109.23
C ASP A 12 105.35 70.39 -109.68
N ILE A 13 104.67 69.28 -109.41
CA ILE A 13 105.07 67.93 -109.81
C ILE A 13 103.87 67.31 -110.52
N GLU A 14 103.97 67.16 -111.84
CA GLU A 14 102.92 66.56 -112.67
C GLU A 14 103.36 65.17 -113.11
N ASP A 15 102.43 64.22 -113.07
CA ASP A 15 102.63 62.83 -113.48
C ASP A 15 101.71 62.50 -114.66
N HIS A 16 102.26 61.87 -115.69
CA HIS A 16 101.52 61.46 -116.89
C HIS A 16 100.89 60.07 -116.78
N VAL A 17 101.16 59.30 -115.69
CA VAL A 17 100.71 57.91 -115.51
C VAL A 17 99.80 57.73 -114.27
N ASP A 18 99.19 58.81 -113.74
CA ASP A 18 98.19 58.82 -112.65
C ASP A 18 98.60 58.04 -111.37
N TYR A 19 99.90 57.87 -111.12
CA TYR A 19 100.43 57.11 -109.99
C TYR A 19 100.12 57.79 -108.65
N LEU A 20 100.21 59.12 -108.61
CA LEU A 20 99.93 59.91 -107.39
C LEU A 20 98.46 59.85 -106.97
N ASP A 21 97.52 59.88 -107.91
CA ASP A 21 96.08 59.78 -107.63
C ASP A 21 95.69 58.38 -107.14
N SER A 22 96.28 57.32 -107.74
CA SER A 22 96.09 55.93 -107.32
C SER A 22 96.66 55.66 -105.91
N LEU A 23 97.80 56.27 -105.58
CA LEU A 23 98.37 56.22 -104.24
C LEU A 23 97.46 56.92 -103.21
N GLY A 24 96.88 58.07 -103.58
CA GLY A 24 95.92 58.81 -102.77
C GLY A 24 94.64 58.01 -102.48
N LYS A 25 94.02 57.42 -103.52
CA LYS A 25 92.79 56.60 -103.40
C LYS A 25 92.93 55.47 -102.39
N THR A 26 94.07 54.78 -102.36
CA THR A 26 94.33 53.69 -101.41
C THR A 26 94.40 54.21 -99.97
N GLN A 27 95.06 55.35 -99.75
CA GLN A 27 95.15 55.96 -98.42
C GLN A 27 93.79 56.50 -97.96
N THR A 28 93.02 57.15 -98.83
CA THR A 28 91.67 57.64 -98.48
C THR A 28 90.72 56.48 -98.15
N ALA A 29 90.78 55.37 -98.88
CA ALA A 29 89.98 54.18 -98.61
C ALA A 29 90.36 53.51 -97.28
N LYS A 30 91.65 53.49 -96.92
CA LYS A 30 92.12 53.03 -95.60
C LYS A 30 91.58 53.90 -94.49
N VAL A 31 91.72 55.23 -94.59
CA VAL A 31 91.22 56.17 -93.58
C VAL A 31 89.70 56.07 -93.41
N LYS A 32 88.94 55.95 -94.51
CA LYS A 32 87.48 55.75 -94.44
C LYS A 32 87.12 54.44 -93.75
N ARG A 33 87.79 53.34 -94.11
CA ARG A 33 87.57 52.03 -93.47
C ARG A 33 87.89 52.07 -91.97
N ASP A 34 89.01 52.69 -91.60
CA ASP A 34 89.42 52.78 -90.20
C ASP A 34 88.46 53.68 -89.40
N ALA A 35 87.93 54.75 -90.03
CA ALA A 35 86.88 55.58 -89.45
C ALA A 35 85.56 54.79 -89.28
N ASP A 36 85.14 54.02 -90.28
CA ASP A 36 83.93 53.19 -90.21
C ASP A 36 84.06 52.10 -89.14
N ILE A 37 85.24 51.47 -89.02
CA ILE A 37 85.56 50.53 -87.94
C ILE A 37 85.48 51.24 -86.58
N GLY A 38 86.09 52.41 -86.44
CA GLY A 38 86.04 53.18 -85.20
C GLY A 38 84.61 53.57 -84.79
N VAL A 39 83.76 53.94 -85.75
CA VAL A 39 82.33 54.23 -85.52
C VAL A 39 81.57 52.98 -85.12
N ALA A 40 81.80 51.84 -85.80
CA ALA A 40 81.14 50.58 -85.48
C ALA A 40 81.54 50.04 -84.10
N GLU A 41 82.84 50.11 -83.75
CA GLU A 41 83.34 49.72 -82.43
C GLU A 41 82.78 50.64 -81.34
N SER A 42 82.75 51.96 -81.57
CA SER A 42 82.16 52.90 -80.62
C SER A 42 80.67 52.64 -80.41
N ASN A 43 79.91 52.37 -81.47
CA ASN A 43 78.49 52.02 -81.37
C ASN A 43 78.26 50.69 -80.66
N ARG A 44 79.09 49.67 -80.93
CA ARG A 44 79.03 48.38 -80.24
C ARG A 44 79.30 48.54 -78.75
N ASP A 45 80.37 49.25 -78.39
CA ASP A 45 80.79 49.42 -77.01
C ASP A 45 79.80 50.31 -76.24
N ALA A 46 79.22 51.32 -76.90
CA ALA A 46 78.10 52.10 -76.37
C ALA A 46 76.87 51.22 -76.11
N GLY A 47 76.48 50.36 -77.06
CA GLY A 47 75.35 49.45 -76.90
C GLY A 47 75.55 48.40 -75.81
N ILE A 48 76.77 47.85 -75.66
CA ILE A 48 77.10 46.92 -74.55
C ILE A 48 76.97 47.64 -73.22
N ARG A 49 77.53 48.84 -73.10
CA ARG A 49 77.50 49.62 -71.86
C ARG A 49 76.07 50.05 -71.50
N GLU A 50 75.26 50.42 -72.50
CA GLU A 50 73.85 50.72 -72.33
C GLU A 50 73.07 49.49 -71.83
N ALA A 51 73.26 48.32 -72.45
CA ALA A 51 72.61 47.07 -72.03
C ALA A 51 73.04 46.63 -70.61
N GLU A 52 74.32 46.82 -70.25
CA GLU A 52 74.82 46.56 -68.89
C GLU A 52 74.17 47.49 -67.86
N CYS A 53 74.10 48.80 -68.14
CA CYS A 53 73.44 49.77 -67.27
C CYS A 53 71.93 49.49 -67.15
N GLU A 54 71.26 49.09 -68.23
CA GLU A 54 69.85 48.70 -68.18
C GLU A 54 69.63 47.44 -67.34
N LYS A 55 70.48 46.43 -67.52
CA LYS A 55 70.42 45.20 -66.72
C LYS A 55 70.60 45.50 -65.23
N GLU A 56 71.62 46.27 -64.87
CA GLU A 56 71.89 46.62 -63.47
C GLU A 56 70.74 47.44 -62.85
N LYS A 57 70.15 48.38 -63.61
CA LYS A 57 68.95 49.11 -63.21
C LYS A 57 67.77 48.18 -62.96
N MET A 58 67.53 47.21 -63.84
CA MET A 58 66.44 46.25 -63.69
C MET A 58 66.67 45.32 -62.50
N ASP A 59 67.90 44.84 -62.29
CA ASP A 59 68.25 43.99 -61.14
C ASP A 59 67.98 44.73 -59.82
N VAL A 60 68.39 46.00 -59.71
CA VAL A 60 68.10 46.83 -58.52
C VAL A 60 66.59 47.06 -58.36
N ALA A 61 65.86 47.30 -59.45
CA ALA A 61 64.42 47.49 -59.41
C ALA A 61 63.67 46.22 -58.96
N TYR A 62 64.07 45.04 -59.45
CA TYR A 62 63.50 43.75 -59.04
C TYR A 62 63.84 43.41 -57.60
N GLN A 63 65.06 43.68 -57.15
CA GLN A 63 65.45 43.49 -55.76
C GLN A 63 64.62 44.38 -54.83
N ALA A 64 64.42 45.64 -55.20
CA ALA A 64 63.56 46.56 -54.46
C ALA A 64 62.10 46.09 -54.43
N GLN A 65 61.54 45.66 -55.56
CA GLN A 65 60.17 45.12 -55.62
C GLN A 65 60.01 43.85 -54.80
N THR A 66 60.99 42.95 -54.84
CA THR A 66 61.00 41.71 -54.05
C THR A 66 60.98 42.04 -52.55
N ASN A 67 61.85 42.96 -52.11
CA ASN A 67 61.89 43.39 -50.71
C ASN A 67 60.58 44.05 -50.26
N ILE A 68 59.93 44.85 -51.11
CA ILE A 68 58.62 45.45 -50.82
C ILE A 68 57.55 44.38 -50.72
N ALA A 69 57.52 43.42 -51.65
CA ALA A 69 56.57 42.32 -51.64
C ALA A 69 56.73 41.43 -50.40
N ASP A 70 57.97 41.10 -50.04
CA ASP A 70 58.29 40.34 -48.84
C ASP A 70 57.86 41.09 -47.57
N SER A 71 58.18 42.38 -47.47
CA SER A 71 57.74 43.22 -46.35
C SER A 71 56.21 43.31 -46.24
N SER A 72 55.52 43.42 -47.38
CA SER A 72 54.05 43.45 -47.42
C SER A 72 53.45 42.11 -47.00
N ARG A 73 54.01 40.99 -47.49
CA ARG A 73 53.60 39.64 -47.12
C ARG A 73 53.80 39.40 -45.64
N GLU A 74 54.94 39.79 -45.09
CA GLU A 74 55.26 39.63 -43.68
C GLU A 74 54.35 40.48 -42.79
N PHE A 75 54.09 41.73 -43.16
CA PHE A 75 53.11 42.58 -42.49
C PHE A 75 51.71 41.95 -42.49
N GLN A 76 51.25 41.44 -43.63
CA GLN A 76 49.95 40.77 -43.72
C GLN A 76 49.89 39.50 -42.87
N MET A 77 50.97 38.73 -42.81
CA MET A 77 51.05 37.51 -42.00
C MET A 77 51.02 37.83 -40.50
N GLN A 78 51.77 38.84 -40.06
CA GLN A 78 51.72 39.30 -38.67
C GLN A 78 50.35 39.84 -38.31
N LYS A 79 49.75 40.66 -39.19
CA LYS A 79 48.38 41.16 -38.99
C LYS A 79 47.39 40.01 -38.85
N ALA A 80 47.43 39.02 -39.73
CA ALA A 80 46.56 37.85 -39.66
C ALA A 80 46.77 37.04 -38.37
N SER A 81 48.02 36.90 -37.90
CA SER A 81 48.33 36.26 -36.62
C SER A 81 47.73 37.02 -35.43
N PHE A 82 47.87 38.35 -35.40
CA PHE A 82 47.27 39.16 -34.34
C PHE A 82 45.74 39.14 -34.39
N ASP A 83 45.15 39.21 -35.58
CA ASP A 83 43.69 39.11 -35.74
C ASP A 83 43.18 37.75 -35.26
N GLN A 84 43.89 36.66 -35.57
CA GLN A 84 43.59 35.33 -35.05
C GLN A 84 43.66 35.29 -33.52
N GLU A 85 44.70 35.85 -32.91
CA GLU A 85 44.86 35.88 -31.46
C GLU A 85 43.77 36.73 -30.79
N VAL A 86 43.48 37.93 -31.33
CA VAL A 86 42.42 38.81 -30.84
C VAL A 86 41.06 38.12 -30.94
N ASN A 87 40.77 37.43 -32.05
CA ASN A 87 39.52 36.71 -32.22
C ASN A 87 39.42 35.50 -31.28
N ALA A 88 40.51 34.77 -31.07
CA ALA A 88 40.55 33.66 -30.12
C ALA A 88 40.28 34.16 -28.69
N ARG A 89 40.91 35.26 -28.28
CA ARG A 89 40.69 35.90 -26.98
C ARG A 89 39.27 36.44 -26.81
N LYS A 90 38.70 37.03 -27.86
CA LYS A 90 37.30 37.49 -27.86
C LYS A 90 36.33 36.33 -27.71
N ALA A 91 36.50 35.25 -28.48
CA ALA A 91 35.67 34.06 -28.37
C ALA A 91 35.79 33.40 -26.98
N GLU A 92 36.99 33.35 -26.42
CA GLU A 92 37.22 32.86 -25.05
C GLU A 92 36.51 33.73 -24.00
N ALA A 93 36.59 35.05 -24.14
CA ALA A 93 35.91 36.00 -23.26
C ALA A 93 34.37 35.88 -23.35
N GLU A 94 33.82 35.73 -24.57
CA GLU A 94 32.40 35.51 -24.81
C GLU A 94 31.92 34.19 -24.20
N LEU A 95 32.63 33.08 -24.45
CA LEU A 95 32.32 31.78 -23.87
C LEU A 95 32.40 31.80 -22.33
N SER A 96 33.39 32.50 -21.78
CA SER A 96 33.53 32.67 -20.33
C SER A 96 32.35 33.45 -19.75
N TYR A 97 31.93 34.53 -20.43
CA TYR A 97 30.76 35.32 -20.03
C TYR A 97 29.48 34.48 -20.07
N GLU A 98 29.24 33.74 -21.16
CA GLU A 98 28.09 32.84 -21.29
C GLU A 98 28.10 31.72 -20.25
N LEU A 99 29.26 31.12 -20.00
CA LEU A 99 29.43 30.07 -18.99
C LEU A 99 29.13 30.60 -17.59
N GLN A 100 29.60 31.81 -17.25
CA GLN A 100 29.29 32.44 -15.96
C GLN A 100 27.80 32.78 -15.85
N ALA A 101 27.18 33.31 -16.90
CA ALA A 101 25.75 33.56 -16.92
C ALA A 101 24.92 32.27 -16.73
N ALA A 102 25.34 31.16 -17.35
CA ALA A 102 24.71 29.85 -17.18
C ALA A 102 24.86 29.29 -15.76
N LYS A 103 26.07 29.41 -15.16
CA LYS A 103 26.32 29.03 -13.76
C LYS A 103 25.47 29.83 -12.79
N GLU A 104 25.37 31.14 -12.99
CA GLU A 104 24.56 31.99 -12.12
C GLU A 104 23.07 31.65 -12.26
N LYS A 105 22.57 31.41 -13.50
CA LYS A 105 21.21 30.89 -13.71
C LYS A 105 20.96 29.55 -13.03
N GLN A 106 21.93 28.63 -13.06
CA GLN A 106 21.82 27.35 -12.36
C GLN A 106 21.74 27.56 -10.84
N LYS A 107 22.55 28.48 -10.30
CA LYS A 107 22.54 28.84 -8.88
C LYS A 107 21.21 29.47 -8.47
N ILE A 108 20.69 30.42 -9.24
CA ILE A 108 19.36 31.01 -9.03
C ILE A 108 18.29 29.92 -9.02
N ARG A 109 18.27 29.04 -10.02
CA ARG A 109 17.31 27.92 -10.08
C ARG A 109 17.43 26.99 -8.86
N SER A 110 18.64 26.71 -8.40
CA SER A 110 18.85 25.88 -7.20
C SER A 110 18.28 26.54 -5.95
N GLU A 111 18.43 27.86 -5.81
CA GLU A 111 17.87 28.64 -4.71
C GLU A 111 16.34 28.71 -4.80
N GLU A 112 15.77 28.92 -6.00
CA GLU A 112 14.33 28.88 -6.25
C GLU A 112 13.72 27.54 -5.82
N ILE A 113 14.36 26.42 -6.19
CA ILE A 113 13.91 25.08 -5.76
C ILE A 113 13.97 24.95 -4.24
N GLN A 114 14.99 25.49 -3.57
CA GLN A 114 15.06 25.49 -2.11
C GLN A 114 13.92 26.29 -1.49
N ILE A 115 13.59 27.46 -2.03
CA ILE A 115 12.44 28.27 -1.58
C ILE A 115 11.15 27.43 -1.69
N VAL A 116 10.91 26.76 -2.82
CA VAL A 116 9.74 25.91 -3.01
C VAL A 116 9.71 24.74 -2.01
N ILE A 117 10.85 24.11 -1.73
CA ILE A 117 10.94 23.03 -0.74
C ILE A 117 10.61 23.56 0.66
N VAL A 118 11.13 24.73 1.04
CA VAL A 118 10.86 25.35 2.34
C VAL A 118 9.40 25.74 2.47
N GLU A 119 8.80 26.32 1.43
CA GLU A 119 7.38 26.66 1.38
C GLU A 119 6.51 25.40 1.53
N ARG A 120 6.82 24.35 0.76
CA ARG A 120 6.09 23.07 0.84
C ARG A 120 6.22 22.41 2.20
N LYS A 121 7.42 22.42 2.81
CA LYS A 121 7.63 21.92 4.18
C LYS A 121 6.81 22.70 5.20
N LYS A 122 6.78 24.03 5.11
CA LYS A 122 5.94 24.87 5.98
C LYS A 122 4.46 24.57 5.77
N GLN A 123 4.02 24.33 4.54
CA GLN A 123 2.63 23.97 4.24
C GLN A 123 2.26 22.64 4.89
N ILE A 124 3.12 21.62 4.78
CA ILE A 124 2.92 20.32 5.45
C ILE A 124 2.87 20.51 6.97
N GLU A 125 3.75 21.34 7.55
CA GLU A 125 3.75 21.61 8.99
C GLU A 125 2.44 22.29 9.45
N VAL A 126 1.90 23.22 8.65
CA VAL A 126 0.60 23.84 8.91
C VAL A 126 -0.51 22.82 8.82
N GLU A 127 -0.53 21.98 7.78
CA GLU A 127 -1.52 20.91 7.60
C GLU A 127 -1.48 19.90 8.76
N GLU A 128 -0.29 19.47 9.20
CA GLU A 128 -0.13 18.59 10.36
C GLU A 128 -0.69 19.23 11.64
N LYS A 129 -0.43 20.52 11.85
CA LYS A 129 -1.00 21.26 12.99
C LYS A 129 -2.51 21.39 12.88
N GLU A 130 -3.06 21.60 11.68
CA GLU A 130 -4.50 21.63 11.45
C GLU A 130 -5.16 20.27 11.73
N VAL A 131 -4.55 19.16 11.28
CA VAL A 131 -5.00 17.81 11.60
C VAL A 131 -4.97 17.58 13.11
N SER A 132 -3.88 17.94 13.78
CA SER A 132 -3.78 17.80 15.25
C SER A 132 -4.84 18.63 15.99
N ARG A 133 -5.16 19.84 15.50
CA ARG A 133 -6.26 20.65 16.04
C ARG A 133 -7.62 19.98 15.82
N LYS A 134 -7.90 19.49 14.61
CA LYS A 134 -9.14 18.78 14.27
C LYS A 134 -9.30 17.50 15.08
N ASP A 135 -8.24 16.73 15.28
CA ASP A 135 -8.28 15.53 16.12
C ASP A 135 -8.65 15.87 17.57
N LYS A 136 -8.03 16.92 18.13
CA LYS A 136 -8.39 17.40 19.48
C LYS A 136 -9.83 17.90 19.55
N GLU A 137 -10.31 18.58 18.52
CA GLU A 137 -11.69 19.05 18.42
C GLU A 137 -12.69 17.89 18.31
N LEU A 138 -12.39 16.86 17.51
CA LEU A 138 -13.21 15.65 17.38
C LEU A 138 -13.23 14.84 18.68
N VAL A 139 -12.07 14.72 19.35
CA VAL A 139 -12.00 14.10 20.68
C VAL A 139 -12.90 14.87 21.66
N ALA A 140 -12.82 16.19 21.68
CA ALA A 140 -13.62 17.02 22.58
C ALA A 140 -15.13 16.98 22.27
N THR A 141 -15.50 17.00 20.98
CA THR A 141 -16.89 17.18 20.54
C THR A 141 -17.64 15.86 20.38
N VAL A 142 -16.97 14.80 19.92
CA VAL A 142 -17.62 13.52 19.59
C VAL A 142 -17.29 12.46 20.63
N LYS A 143 -16.00 12.23 20.90
CA LYS A 143 -15.61 11.12 21.80
C LYS A 143 -16.00 11.38 23.24
N ARG A 144 -15.70 12.56 23.79
CA ARG A 144 -15.99 12.85 25.21
C ARG A 144 -17.49 12.80 25.54
N PRO A 145 -18.41 13.37 24.73
CA PRO A 145 -19.84 13.22 24.99
C PRO A 145 -20.35 11.79 24.78
N ALA A 146 -19.82 11.08 23.78
CA ALA A 146 -20.18 9.68 23.56
C ALA A 146 -19.73 8.77 24.72
N GLU A 147 -18.52 8.97 25.24
CA GLU A 147 -18.01 8.28 26.44
C GLU A 147 -18.84 8.63 27.67
N ALA A 148 -19.18 9.90 27.87
CA ALA A 148 -20.04 10.33 28.97
C ALA A 148 -21.44 9.69 28.89
N GLU A 149 -22.03 9.63 27.70
CA GLU A 149 -23.34 9.01 27.48
C GLU A 149 -23.28 7.48 27.65
N SER A 150 -22.25 6.82 27.13
CA SER A 150 -22.01 5.40 27.33
C SER A 150 -21.89 5.07 28.81
N TYR A 151 -21.10 5.85 29.56
CA TYR A 151 -20.94 5.67 31.00
C TYR A 151 -22.26 5.88 31.76
N ARG A 152 -23.05 6.89 31.36
CA ARG A 152 -24.38 7.14 31.94
C ARG A 152 -25.33 5.96 31.71
N VAL A 153 -25.39 5.45 30.48
CA VAL A 153 -26.23 4.30 30.12
C VAL A 153 -25.78 3.04 30.85
N GLU A 154 -24.48 2.79 30.93
CA GLU A 154 -23.93 1.65 31.67
C GLU A 154 -24.28 1.74 33.15
N THR A 155 -24.12 2.91 33.78
CA THR A 155 -24.47 3.12 35.20
C THR A 155 -25.97 2.88 35.44
N ILE A 156 -26.83 3.37 34.55
CA ILE A 156 -28.29 3.13 34.64
C ILE A 156 -28.60 1.63 34.45
N ALA A 157 -27.95 0.97 33.49
CA ALA A 157 -28.14 -0.46 33.24
C ALA A 157 -27.65 -1.33 34.41
N GLN A 158 -26.50 -1.00 35.00
CA GLN A 158 -25.98 -1.62 36.20
C GLN A 158 -26.93 -1.39 37.39
N GLY A 159 -27.42 -0.17 37.58
CA GLY A 159 -28.42 0.16 38.61
C GLY A 159 -29.70 -0.66 38.46
N LYS A 160 -30.26 -0.75 37.24
CA LYS A 160 -31.43 -1.59 36.94
C LYS A 160 -31.17 -3.08 37.17
N ARG A 161 -29.99 -3.57 36.77
CA ARG A 161 -29.59 -4.97 37.00
C ARG A 161 -29.53 -5.27 38.49
N THR A 162 -28.87 -4.43 39.27
CA THR A 162 -28.78 -4.56 40.73
C THR A 162 -30.16 -4.48 41.37
N GLN A 163 -31.02 -3.54 40.96
CA GLN A 163 -32.39 -3.45 41.45
C GLN A 163 -33.20 -4.72 41.15
N THR A 164 -33.08 -5.27 39.93
CA THR A 164 -33.78 -6.49 39.53
C THR A 164 -33.29 -7.70 40.31
N VAL A 165 -31.98 -7.83 40.53
CA VAL A 165 -31.38 -8.90 41.33
C VAL A 165 -31.81 -8.79 42.80
N LEU A 166 -31.76 -7.59 43.38
CA LEU A 166 -32.20 -7.37 44.76
C LEU A 166 -33.70 -7.63 44.93
N ALA A 167 -34.54 -7.21 43.98
CA ALA A 167 -35.97 -7.50 44.00
C ALA A 167 -36.23 -9.02 43.91
N ALA A 168 -35.54 -9.73 43.01
CA ALA A 168 -35.65 -11.18 42.89
C ALA A 168 -35.16 -11.91 44.15
N GLN A 169 -34.10 -11.42 44.80
CA GLN A 169 -33.63 -11.95 46.08
C GLN A 169 -34.63 -11.69 47.21
N ALA A 170 -35.18 -10.48 47.30
CA ALA A 170 -36.20 -10.13 48.28
C ALA A 170 -37.48 -10.97 48.08
N ASP A 171 -37.89 -11.22 46.84
CA ASP A 171 -39.02 -12.11 46.54
C ASP A 171 -38.71 -13.57 46.90
N ALA A 172 -37.51 -14.06 46.59
CA ALA A 172 -37.08 -15.40 46.99
C ALA A 172 -37.05 -15.56 48.52
N GLU A 173 -36.56 -14.56 49.25
CA GLU A 173 -36.54 -14.54 50.71
C GLU A 173 -37.95 -14.46 51.30
N ARG A 174 -38.83 -13.64 50.73
CA ARG A 174 -40.26 -13.59 51.09
C ARG A 174 -40.94 -14.94 50.90
N ILE A 175 -40.73 -15.60 49.76
CA ILE A 175 -41.28 -16.94 49.49
C ILE A 175 -40.71 -17.97 50.49
N LYS A 176 -39.41 -17.90 50.79
CA LYS A 176 -38.79 -18.80 51.77
C LYS A 176 -39.35 -18.60 53.18
N MET A 177 -39.53 -17.35 53.61
CA MET A 177 -40.06 -17.02 54.93
C MET A 177 -41.54 -17.42 55.04
N THR A 178 -42.36 -17.10 54.03
CA THR A 178 -43.77 -17.53 53.99
C THR A 178 -43.91 -19.05 53.93
N GLY A 179 -43.15 -19.73 53.07
CA GLY A 179 -43.11 -21.19 53.01
C GLY A 179 -42.63 -21.85 54.31
N ALA A 180 -41.67 -21.25 55.02
CA ALA A 180 -41.24 -21.72 56.34
C ALA A 180 -42.33 -21.50 57.41
N SER A 181 -43.03 -20.37 57.38
CA SER A 181 -44.17 -20.12 58.27
C SER A 181 -45.33 -21.07 57.99
N GLU A 182 -45.66 -21.34 56.72
CA GLU A 182 -46.68 -22.30 56.31
C GLU A 182 -46.28 -23.73 56.69
N ALA A 183 -45.03 -24.14 56.44
CA ALA A 183 -44.52 -25.44 56.85
C ALA A 183 -44.58 -25.62 58.37
N SER A 184 -44.20 -24.59 59.14
CA SER A 184 -44.30 -24.61 60.61
C SER A 184 -45.75 -24.66 61.09
N ALA A 185 -46.67 -23.94 60.43
CA ALA A 185 -48.09 -23.99 60.72
C ALA A 185 -48.69 -25.37 60.43
N ILE A 186 -48.36 -25.97 59.28
CA ILE A 186 -48.78 -27.33 58.91
C ILE A 186 -48.16 -28.36 59.88
N GLU A 187 -46.90 -28.20 60.28
CA GLU A 187 -46.27 -29.08 61.27
C GLU A 187 -46.96 -28.97 62.64
N ALA A 188 -47.31 -27.76 63.07
CA ALA A 188 -48.04 -27.55 64.32
C ALA A 188 -49.45 -28.15 64.27
N VAL A 189 -50.19 -27.96 63.17
CA VAL A 189 -51.50 -28.60 62.96
C VAL A 189 -51.36 -30.12 62.89
N GLY A 190 -50.38 -30.63 62.14
CA GLY A 190 -50.12 -32.07 62.02
C GLY A 190 -49.70 -32.71 63.34
N LYS A 191 -48.92 -32.01 64.17
CA LYS A 191 -48.62 -32.44 65.56
C LYS A 191 -49.87 -32.42 66.43
N ALA A 192 -50.68 -31.37 66.36
CA ALA A 192 -51.94 -31.29 67.10
C ALA A 192 -52.93 -32.39 66.69
N GLU A 193 -53.04 -32.71 65.40
CA GLU A 193 -53.83 -33.82 64.89
C GLU A 193 -53.25 -35.17 65.32
N ALA A 194 -51.93 -35.35 65.24
CA ALA A 194 -51.27 -36.58 65.69
C ALA A 194 -51.43 -36.80 67.20
N GLU A 195 -51.34 -35.75 68.01
CA GLU A 195 -51.62 -35.79 69.45
C GLU A 195 -53.11 -36.06 69.72
N GLY A 196 -54.02 -35.41 68.99
CA GLY A 196 -55.45 -35.67 69.07
C GLY A 196 -55.81 -37.11 68.69
N MET A 197 -55.18 -37.67 67.66
CA MET A 197 -55.30 -39.08 67.29
C MET A 197 -54.68 -39.99 68.35
N ARG A 198 -53.55 -39.63 68.95
CA ARG A 198 -52.94 -40.38 70.06
C ARG A 198 -53.83 -40.39 71.29
N GLN A 199 -54.47 -39.26 71.63
CA GLN A 199 -55.42 -39.18 72.73
C GLN A 199 -56.69 -39.98 72.44
N LYS A 200 -57.22 -39.90 71.20
CA LYS A 200 -58.32 -40.79 70.75
C LYS A 200 -57.91 -42.26 70.87
N ALA A 201 -56.73 -42.64 70.39
CA ALA A 201 -56.20 -44.00 70.49
C ALA A 201 -55.99 -44.45 71.95
N ALA A 202 -55.53 -43.55 72.83
CA ALA A 202 -55.40 -43.81 74.26
C ALA A 202 -56.77 -43.96 74.94
N ALA A 203 -57.76 -43.15 74.56
CA ALA A 203 -59.14 -43.31 75.00
C ALA A 203 -59.70 -44.67 74.54
N TYR A 204 -59.53 -45.05 73.27
CA TYR A 204 -59.90 -46.38 72.78
C TYR A 204 -59.19 -47.52 73.52
N LYS A 205 -57.95 -47.32 73.95
CA LYS A 205 -57.20 -48.30 74.75
C LYS A 205 -57.70 -48.40 76.20
N MET A 206 -58.19 -47.30 76.79
CA MET A 206 -58.82 -47.29 78.11
C MET A 206 -60.27 -47.82 78.08
N TYR A 207 -60.99 -47.69 76.97
CA TYR A 207 -62.21 -48.44 76.67
C TYR A 207 -61.93 -49.90 76.24
N GLY A 208 -60.94 -50.53 76.89
CA GLY A 208 -60.58 -51.93 76.68
C GLY A 208 -61.77 -52.85 76.99
N ASP A 209 -61.96 -53.84 76.12
CA ASP A 209 -63.06 -54.82 76.03
C ASP A 209 -64.47 -54.29 75.70
N ALA A 210 -64.90 -53.13 76.21
CA ALA A 210 -66.26 -52.62 75.96
C ALA A 210 -66.44 -51.88 74.62
N ALA A 211 -65.43 -51.14 74.15
CA ALA A 211 -65.52 -50.46 72.84
C ALA A 211 -65.31 -51.41 71.67
N LEU A 212 -64.52 -52.49 71.84
CA LEU A 212 -64.37 -53.51 70.81
C LEU A 212 -65.70 -54.26 70.60
N THR A 213 -66.39 -54.61 71.68
CA THR A 213 -67.72 -55.21 71.62
C THR A 213 -68.76 -54.25 71.09
N SER A 214 -68.75 -52.96 71.48
CA SER A 214 -69.69 -51.97 70.94
C SER A 214 -69.44 -51.67 69.46
N LEU A 215 -68.18 -51.55 69.02
CA LEU A 215 -67.82 -51.33 67.61
C LEU A 215 -68.19 -52.56 66.76
N VAL A 216 -67.99 -53.78 67.29
CA VAL A 216 -68.45 -55.01 66.64
C VAL A 216 -69.98 -55.10 66.63
N LEU A 217 -70.68 -54.70 67.69
CA LEU A 217 -72.16 -54.64 67.72
C LEU A 217 -72.74 -53.59 66.78
N GLU A 218 -72.03 -52.48 66.55
CA GLU A 218 -72.44 -51.39 65.64
C GLU A 218 -72.07 -51.70 64.18
N ALA A 219 -70.99 -52.47 63.97
CA ALA A 219 -70.60 -52.98 62.65
C ALA A 219 -71.38 -54.25 62.26
N LEU A 220 -71.88 -55.04 63.22
CA LEU A 220 -72.65 -56.28 62.99
C LEU A 220 -73.88 -56.06 62.09
N PRO A 221 -74.70 -55.00 62.24
CA PRO A 221 -75.79 -54.71 61.32
C PRO A 221 -75.31 -54.42 59.89
N LYS A 222 -74.18 -53.74 59.71
CA LYS A 222 -73.63 -53.43 58.37
C LYS A 222 -73.05 -54.67 57.70
N VAL A 223 -72.37 -55.52 58.46
CA VAL A 223 -71.87 -56.82 57.98
C VAL A 223 -73.03 -57.77 57.72
N ALA A 224 -74.04 -57.85 58.59
CA ALA A 224 -75.25 -58.64 58.37
C ALA A 224 -76.05 -58.13 57.18
N ALA A 225 -76.13 -56.81 56.94
CA ALA A 225 -76.78 -56.24 55.78
C ALA A 225 -76.06 -56.62 54.47
N GLU A 226 -74.73 -56.59 54.43
CA GLU A 226 -73.98 -57.00 53.23
C GLU A 226 -73.96 -58.53 53.03
N VAL A 227 -73.96 -59.33 54.09
CA VAL A 227 -74.05 -60.80 53.99
C VAL A 227 -75.48 -61.26 53.67
N ALA A 228 -76.51 -60.51 54.06
CA ALA A 228 -77.91 -60.79 53.73
C ALA A 228 -78.34 -60.20 52.37
N ALA A 229 -77.62 -59.21 51.82
CA ALA A 229 -77.94 -58.61 50.52
C ALA A 229 -78.03 -59.64 49.36
N PRO A 230 -77.22 -60.71 49.29
CA PRO A 230 -77.36 -61.77 48.29
C PRO A 230 -78.52 -62.74 48.58
N LEU A 231 -78.88 -62.95 49.85
CA LEU A 231 -79.99 -63.82 50.26
C LEU A 231 -81.36 -63.13 50.11
N ALA A 232 -81.43 -61.81 50.28
CA ALA A 232 -82.65 -61.01 50.06
C ALA A 232 -82.99 -60.80 48.56
N LYS A 233 -82.05 -61.09 47.65
CA LYS A 233 -82.23 -60.97 46.18
C LYS A 233 -82.60 -62.28 45.48
N THR A 234 -82.86 -63.35 46.22
CA THR A 234 -83.28 -64.66 45.65
C THR A 234 -84.75 -64.96 46.01
N ASP A 235 -85.67 -64.51 45.16
CA ASP A 235 -87.13 -64.61 45.36
C ASP A 235 -87.76 -65.97 44.96
N GLN A 236 -86.98 -66.99 44.58
CA GLN A 236 -87.52 -68.33 44.35
C GLN A 236 -86.45 -69.42 44.41
N ILE A 237 -86.46 -70.20 45.50
CA ILE A 237 -85.85 -71.53 45.56
C ILE A 237 -86.85 -72.50 44.93
N VAL A 238 -86.62 -72.90 43.68
CA VAL A 238 -87.38 -73.99 43.05
C VAL A 238 -86.72 -75.31 43.42
N ILE A 239 -87.32 -76.02 44.37
CA ILE A 239 -87.05 -77.44 44.60
C ILE A 239 -87.70 -78.20 43.44
N VAL A 240 -86.91 -78.55 42.41
CA VAL A 240 -87.31 -79.54 41.42
C VAL A 240 -86.91 -80.91 41.97
N GLY A 241 -87.87 -81.55 42.64
CA GLY A 241 -87.86 -82.98 42.87
C GLY A 241 -88.96 -83.62 42.04
N ASP A 242 -88.61 -84.20 40.91
CA ASP A 242 -89.29 -85.40 40.41
C ASP A 242 -88.23 -86.36 39.86
N GLY A 243 -88.40 -87.65 40.17
CA GLY A 243 -87.34 -88.64 40.22
C GLY A 243 -86.63 -88.94 38.90
N GLY A 244 -85.33 -89.26 38.99
CA GLY A 244 -84.60 -89.91 37.90
C GLY A 244 -83.11 -89.59 37.77
N SER A 245 -82.35 -89.67 38.87
CA SER A 245 -80.91 -89.98 38.95
C SER A 245 -79.96 -89.48 37.84
N GLY A 246 -79.29 -88.34 38.07
CA GLY A 246 -78.19 -87.91 37.20
C GLY A 246 -77.57 -86.54 37.49
N VAL A 247 -77.33 -86.15 38.75
CA VAL A 247 -76.61 -84.90 39.09
C VAL A 247 -75.16 -85.25 39.43
N THR A 248 -74.33 -85.44 38.40
CA THR A 248 -72.88 -85.64 38.57
C THR A 248 -72.04 -84.81 37.60
N ASN A 249 -72.63 -83.92 36.79
CA ASN A 249 -71.88 -83.16 35.77
C ASN A 249 -72.03 -81.63 35.81
N GLU A 250 -72.78 -81.04 36.75
CA GLU A 250 -72.97 -79.57 36.83
C GLU A 250 -72.05 -78.86 37.83
N VAL A 251 -71.45 -79.59 38.77
CA VAL A 251 -70.44 -79.03 39.70
C VAL A 251 -69.09 -78.78 39.01
N SER A 252 -68.79 -79.50 37.91
CA SER A 252 -67.51 -79.37 37.21
C SER A 252 -67.42 -78.16 36.25
N LYS A 253 -68.56 -77.56 35.88
CA LYS A 253 -68.62 -76.36 35.00
C LYS A 253 -68.70 -75.04 35.76
N LEU A 254 -69.16 -75.04 37.01
CA LEU A 254 -69.25 -73.83 37.84
C LEU A 254 -67.90 -73.47 38.50
N VAL A 255 -67.09 -74.49 38.83
CA VAL A 255 -65.74 -74.32 39.42
C VAL A 255 -64.70 -73.83 38.41
N SER A 256 -64.94 -74.01 37.11
CA SER A 256 -64.01 -73.62 36.03
C SER A 256 -64.22 -72.20 35.48
N GLN A 257 -65.32 -71.52 35.84
CA GLN A 257 -65.65 -70.16 35.34
C GLN A 257 -65.42 -69.04 36.37
N LEU A 258 -65.12 -69.37 37.62
CA LEU A 258 -64.84 -68.41 38.69
C LEU A 258 -63.45 -67.73 38.62
N PRO A 259 -62.37 -68.37 38.14
CA PRO A 259 -61.05 -67.72 38.10
C PRO A 259 -60.90 -66.51 37.14
N PRO A 260 -61.43 -66.50 35.89
CA PRO A 260 -61.19 -65.39 34.96
C PRO A 260 -61.92 -64.08 35.32
N ALA A 261 -63.07 -64.17 35.99
CA ALA A 261 -63.91 -63.01 36.28
C ALA A 261 -63.36 -62.14 37.43
N VAL A 262 -62.62 -62.75 38.37
CA VAL A 262 -62.01 -62.03 39.50
C VAL A 262 -60.67 -61.39 39.10
N GLN A 263 -59.94 -62.00 38.16
CA GLN A 263 -58.67 -61.51 37.64
C GLN A 263 -58.82 -60.26 36.75
N ALA A 264 -59.89 -60.18 35.96
CA ALA A 264 -60.19 -59.02 35.10
C ALA A 264 -60.62 -57.76 35.88
N LEU A 265 -61.20 -57.93 37.08
CA LEU A 265 -61.74 -56.82 37.87
C LEU A 265 -60.77 -56.30 38.95
N THR A 266 -59.79 -57.10 39.37
CA THR A 266 -58.89 -56.74 40.48
C THR A 266 -57.41 -56.71 40.11
N GLY A 267 -57.01 -57.23 38.94
CA GLY A 267 -55.62 -57.19 38.48
C GLY A 267 -54.62 -57.96 39.35
N VAL A 268 -55.11 -58.76 40.31
CA VAL A 268 -54.28 -59.54 41.24
C VAL A 268 -54.49 -61.03 40.97
N ASP A 269 -53.40 -61.75 40.71
CA ASP A 269 -53.37 -63.18 40.41
C ASP A 269 -53.29 -64.00 41.72
N LEU A 270 -54.43 -64.51 42.19
CA LEU A 270 -54.51 -65.26 43.46
C LEU A 270 -53.76 -66.61 43.43
N SER A 271 -53.39 -67.12 42.25
CA SER A 271 -52.57 -68.34 42.11
C SER A 271 -51.14 -68.14 42.62
N ALA A 272 -50.63 -66.90 42.65
CA ALA A 272 -49.32 -66.55 43.19
C ALA A 272 -49.31 -66.29 44.71
N VAL A 273 -50.49 -66.08 45.31
CA VAL A 273 -50.65 -65.78 46.74
C VAL A 273 -50.87 -67.07 47.55
N LEU A 274 -51.49 -68.09 46.94
CA LEU A 274 -51.71 -69.39 47.59
C LEU A 274 -50.47 -70.31 47.58
N SER A 275 -49.45 -70.03 46.77
CA SER A 275 -48.18 -70.78 46.74
C SER A 275 -47.13 -70.27 47.75
N LYS A 276 -47.50 -69.31 48.61
CA LYS A 276 -46.60 -68.68 49.61
C LYS A 276 -46.95 -68.98 51.07
N ILE A 277 -47.89 -69.89 51.33
CA ILE A 277 -48.15 -70.41 52.68
C ILE A 277 -47.95 -71.93 52.68
N PRO A 278 -46.91 -72.46 53.37
CA PRO A 278 -46.65 -73.89 53.44
C PRO A 278 -47.54 -74.57 54.48
N GLY A 279 -48.26 -75.62 54.06
CA GLY A 279 -48.72 -76.68 54.96
C GLY A 279 -50.24 -76.83 55.11
N ALA A 280 -50.85 -77.60 54.21
CA ALA A 280 -51.81 -78.65 54.56
C ALA A 280 -52.01 -79.55 53.33
N LYS A 281 -51.62 -80.82 53.45
CA LYS A 281 -52.23 -81.92 52.70
C LYS A 281 -53.63 -82.15 53.24
#